data_AF-A0A419SB23-F1
#
_entry.id   AF-A0A419SB23-F1
#
_cell.length_a   1.000
_cell.length_b   1.000
_cell.length_c   1.000
_cell.angle_alpha   90.00
_cell.angle_beta   90.00
_cell.angle_gamma   90.00
#
_symmetry.space_group_name_H-M   'P 1'
#
loop_
_entity.id
_entity.type
_entity.pdbx_description
1 polymer ?
#
loop_
_entity_poly.entity_id
_entity_poly.type
_entity_poly.pdbx_seq_one_letter_code
_entity_poly.pdbx_strand_id
1 'polypeptide(L)'
;MRLKIIYFLIAVAFVFSSCSQKAYLFTSFHEPATEGLRMLYSTDAYHWTAFDTVLLKPEVGQQKVMRDPSMVQGPDGTFHLVWTSSWRGDKGFGYASSKDLIHWSNQQFISVMDKEPTTVNVWAPELFYDDVEKQYIIIWASTIPFRFPKGEEEEENNHRMYYTTTKDFKTFSPTKLFIDPGFSVIDAVIVKRAKNDYALVLKDNTRPERDLKVAFADNPLGPYKNVSAPYTKKFTEGPTVVKVKDGWLIYFDSYDDKSYGAVKTKDFITFEDANAEISVPLNHKHGTIVPVSKSFLKRLKKNLATP
;
A
#
# COMPACT_ATOMS: atom_id res chain seq x y z
N MET A 1 -4.05 37.02 67.83
CA MET A 1 -3.30 36.64 66.61
C MET A 1 -3.70 35.20 66.25
N ARG A 2 -4.65 35.00 65.32
CA ARG A 2 -5.18 33.67 64.96
C ARG A 2 -4.41 33.12 63.76
N LEU A 3 -3.69 32.01 63.95
CA LEU A 3 -2.94 31.32 62.89
C LEU A 3 -3.92 30.43 62.09
N LYS A 4 -4.10 30.70 60.79
CA LYS A 4 -4.84 29.84 59.86
C LYS A 4 -3.87 28.81 59.28
N ILE A 5 -4.10 27.53 59.59
CA ILE A 5 -3.41 26.40 58.95
C ILE A 5 -4.16 26.08 57.67
N ILE A 6 -3.51 26.25 56.52
CA ILE A 6 -4.02 25.89 55.20
C ILE A 6 -3.48 24.50 54.87
N TYR A 7 -4.37 23.51 54.74
CA TYR A 7 -4.03 22.18 54.23
C TYR A 7 -3.96 22.24 52.70
N PHE A 8 -2.77 22.00 52.15
CA PHE A 8 -2.56 21.85 50.71
C PHE A 8 -2.78 20.39 50.32
N LEU A 9 -3.92 20.10 49.69
CA LEU A 9 -4.19 18.79 49.09
C LEU A 9 -3.38 18.68 47.79
N ILE A 10 -2.33 17.86 47.81
CA ILE A 10 -1.57 17.48 46.61
C ILE A 10 -2.38 16.40 45.89
N ALA A 11 -3.08 16.79 44.81
CA ALA A 11 -3.67 15.84 43.88
C ALA A 11 -2.57 15.23 43.01
N VAL A 12 -2.23 13.97 43.27
CA VAL A 12 -1.35 13.17 42.41
C VAL A 12 -2.11 12.79 41.16
N ALA A 13 -1.87 13.50 40.06
CA ALA A 13 -2.37 13.14 38.75
C ALA A 13 -1.55 11.95 38.21
N PHE A 14 -2.13 10.75 38.27
CA PHE A 14 -1.61 9.59 37.53
C PHE A 14 -1.79 9.85 36.04
N VAL A 15 -0.71 10.25 35.36
CA VAL A 15 -0.65 10.26 33.90
C VAL A 15 -0.55 8.82 33.44
N PHE A 16 -1.69 8.21 33.10
CA PHE A 16 -1.69 6.94 32.37
C PHE A 16 -1.04 7.18 31.01
N SER A 17 0.21 6.71 30.86
CA SER A 17 0.87 6.60 29.58
C SER A 17 0.00 5.74 28.66
N SER A 18 -0.64 6.38 27.68
CA SER A 18 -1.49 5.71 26.71
C SER A 18 -0.63 4.75 25.89
N CYS A 19 -0.64 3.47 26.29
CA CYS A 19 -0.06 2.39 25.52
C CYS A 19 -0.64 2.46 24.10
N SER A 20 0.21 2.54 23.08
CA SER A 20 -0.18 2.70 21.67
C SER A 20 -1.38 1.82 21.34
N GLN A 21 -2.51 2.44 20.99
CA GLN A 21 -3.76 1.77 20.64
C GLN A 21 -3.77 1.23 19.19
N LYS A 22 -2.62 1.26 18.52
CA LYS A 22 -2.48 0.84 17.12
C LYS A 22 -2.17 -0.65 17.00
N ALA A 23 -2.77 -1.24 16.00
CA ALA A 23 -2.39 -2.51 15.39
C ALA A 23 -2.33 -2.29 13.88
N TYR A 24 -1.92 -3.31 13.15
CA TYR A 24 -1.71 -3.22 11.70
C TYR A 24 -2.30 -4.45 11.04
N LEU A 25 -2.89 -4.24 9.87
CA LEU A 25 -3.26 -5.27 8.93
C LEU A 25 -2.32 -5.16 7.73
N PHE A 26 -2.06 -6.28 7.07
CA PHE A 26 -1.25 -6.32 5.85
C PHE A 26 -1.98 -7.19 4.83
N THR A 27 -2.45 -6.59 3.74
CA THR A 27 -3.05 -7.36 2.64
C THR A 27 -1.98 -8.15 1.91
N SER A 28 -2.39 -9.29 1.35
CA SER A 28 -1.50 -10.21 0.66
C SER A 28 -2.33 -11.16 -0.20
N PHE A 29 -1.64 -11.92 -1.04
CA PHE A 29 -2.16 -13.09 -1.73
C PHE A 29 -1.11 -14.21 -1.69
N HIS A 30 -1.48 -15.41 -2.11
CA HIS A 30 -0.55 -16.50 -2.42
C HIS A 30 -0.59 -16.78 -3.92
N GLU A 31 0.54 -17.15 -4.51
CA GLU A 31 0.55 -17.68 -5.88
C GLU A 31 -0.26 -18.99 -5.96
N PRO A 32 -1.04 -19.23 -7.03
CA PRO A 32 -1.09 -18.50 -8.30
C PRO A 32 -2.14 -17.36 -8.33
N ALA A 33 -2.48 -16.78 -7.18
CA ALA A 33 -3.39 -15.64 -7.02
C ALA A 33 -4.87 -15.88 -7.36
N THR A 34 -5.29 -17.15 -7.46
CA THR A 34 -6.68 -17.54 -7.80
C THR A 34 -7.58 -17.71 -6.57
N GLU A 35 -7.01 -17.90 -5.38
CA GLU A 35 -7.80 -18.11 -4.17
C GLU A 35 -8.42 -16.82 -3.63
N GLY A 36 -7.65 -15.73 -3.60
CA GLY A 36 -8.12 -14.41 -3.21
C GLY A 36 -7.38 -13.77 -2.04
N LEU A 37 -8.05 -12.78 -1.42
CA LEU A 37 -7.48 -11.91 -0.40
C LEU A 37 -7.06 -12.71 0.81
N ARG A 38 -5.79 -12.58 1.16
CA ARG A 38 -5.24 -13.00 2.45
C ARG A 38 -4.82 -11.76 3.22
N MET A 39 -4.79 -11.87 4.54
CA MET A 39 -4.27 -10.81 5.39
C MET A 39 -3.39 -11.36 6.48
N LEU A 40 -2.44 -10.54 6.89
CA LEU A 40 -1.69 -10.68 8.13
C LEU A 40 -2.07 -9.57 9.10
N TYR A 41 -1.72 -9.77 10.37
CA TYR A 41 -1.87 -8.76 11.40
C TYR A 41 -0.62 -8.65 12.27
N SER A 42 -0.44 -7.48 12.86
CA SER A 42 0.64 -7.20 13.81
C SER A 42 0.20 -6.18 14.86
N THR A 43 0.78 -6.23 16.06
CA THR A 43 0.60 -5.17 17.08
C THR A 43 1.79 -4.21 17.18
N ASP A 44 2.88 -4.49 16.48
CA ASP A 44 4.11 -3.67 16.50
C ASP A 44 4.58 -3.24 15.09
N ALA A 45 4.00 -3.80 14.03
CA ALA A 45 4.40 -3.66 12.62
C ALA A 45 5.72 -4.34 12.25
N TYR A 46 6.32 -5.14 13.14
CA TYR A 46 7.56 -5.88 12.90
C TYR A 46 7.29 -7.39 12.76
N HIS A 47 6.45 -7.92 13.65
CA HIS A 47 6.13 -9.35 13.71
C HIS A 47 4.71 -9.59 13.23
N TRP A 48 4.58 -10.36 12.16
CA TRP A 48 3.33 -10.60 11.47
C TRP A 48 2.81 -12.01 11.72
N THR A 49 1.50 -12.14 11.87
CA THR A 49 0.80 -13.42 11.95
C THR A 49 -0.29 -13.44 10.89
N ALA A 50 -0.39 -14.54 10.13
CA ALA A 50 -1.45 -14.71 9.15
C ALA A 50 -2.80 -14.96 9.84
N PHE A 51 -3.90 -14.54 9.20
CA PHE A 51 -5.24 -15.00 9.59
C PHE A 51 -5.56 -16.43 9.12
N ASP A 52 -4.71 -17.01 8.26
CA ASP A 52 -4.86 -18.35 7.66
C ASP A 52 -6.23 -18.60 7.00
N THR A 53 -6.84 -17.54 6.46
CA THR A 53 -8.13 -17.60 5.78
C THR A 53 -8.14 -16.74 4.51
N VAL A 54 -9.01 -17.10 3.57
CA VAL A 54 -9.30 -16.33 2.36
C VAL A 54 -10.53 -15.45 2.65
N LEU A 55 -10.33 -14.13 2.67
CA LEU A 55 -11.36 -13.17 3.08
C LEU A 55 -12.25 -12.71 1.92
N LEU A 56 -11.75 -12.76 0.69
CA LEU A 56 -12.49 -12.35 -0.51
C LEU A 56 -11.93 -13.08 -1.72
N LYS A 57 -12.74 -13.91 -2.39
CA LYS A 57 -12.35 -14.60 -3.63
C LYS A 57 -12.52 -13.68 -4.84
N PRO A 58 -11.60 -13.61 -5.82
CA PRO A 58 -11.76 -12.76 -7.00
C PRO A 58 -12.87 -13.27 -7.94
N GLU A 59 -13.73 -12.37 -8.39
CA GLU A 59 -14.84 -12.69 -9.30
C GLU A 59 -14.83 -11.85 -10.59
N VAL A 60 -14.06 -10.76 -10.61
CA VAL A 60 -13.97 -9.79 -11.72
C VAL A 60 -12.63 -9.88 -12.47
N GLY A 61 -12.61 -9.32 -13.68
CA GLY A 61 -11.50 -9.42 -14.62
C GLY A 61 -11.57 -10.70 -15.47
N GLN A 62 -10.83 -10.71 -16.58
CA GLN A 62 -10.83 -11.86 -17.49
C GLN A 62 -10.24 -13.12 -16.85
N GLN A 63 -9.16 -12.99 -16.10
CA GLN A 63 -8.48 -14.11 -15.44
C GLN A 63 -8.98 -14.39 -14.02
N LYS A 64 -9.71 -13.46 -13.41
CA LYS A 64 -10.23 -13.57 -12.04
C LYS A 64 -9.14 -13.93 -11.04
N VAL A 65 -8.02 -13.20 -11.10
CA VAL A 65 -6.96 -13.29 -10.08
C VAL A 65 -7.07 -12.14 -9.09
N MET A 66 -6.46 -12.29 -7.92
CA MET A 66 -6.25 -11.21 -6.97
C MET A 66 -4.77 -11.10 -6.65
N ARG A 67 -4.07 -10.24 -7.40
CA ARG A 67 -2.68 -9.89 -7.15
C ARG A 67 -2.58 -8.48 -6.61
N ASP A 68 -1.54 -8.25 -5.83
CA ASP A 68 -1.12 -6.94 -5.36
C ASP A 68 -2.29 -6.14 -4.72
N PRO A 69 -3.05 -6.73 -3.78
CA PRO A 69 -4.21 -6.07 -3.20
C PRO A 69 -3.78 -4.85 -2.37
N SER A 70 -4.30 -3.68 -2.71
CA SER A 70 -4.09 -2.45 -1.98
C SER A 70 -5.33 -2.03 -1.22
N MET A 71 -5.14 -1.57 0.02
CA MET A 71 -6.23 -1.21 0.92
C MET A 71 -5.98 0.11 1.64
N VAL A 72 -7.03 0.92 1.79
CA VAL A 72 -7.04 2.09 2.67
C VAL A 72 -8.33 2.12 3.47
N GLN A 73 -8.29 2.66 4.69
CA GLN A 73 -9.49 2.95 5.46
C GLN A 73 -9.88 4.42 5.28
N GLY A 74 -11.08 4.65 4.74
CA GLY A 74 -11.68 5.98 4.60
C GLY A 74 -12.01 6.64 5.94
N PRO A 75 -12.28 7.95 5.95
CA PRO A 75 -12.62 8.70 7.16
C PRO A 75 -13.94 8.25 7.81
N ASP A 76 -14.81 7.57 7.06
CA ASP A 76 -16.06 6.97 7.53
C ASP A 76 -15.87 5.56 8.14
N GLY A 77 -14.62 5.08 8.18
CA GLY A 77 -14.25 3.76 8.67
C GLY A 77 -14.40 2.63 7.64
N THR A 78 -14.83 2.92 6.41
CA THR A 78 -14.93 1.92 5.34
C THR A 78 -13.55 1.58 4.80
N PHE A 79 -13.24 0.29 4.71
CA PHE A 79 -12.07 -0.21 3.99
C PHE A 79 -12.40 -0.31 2.50
N HIS A 80 -11.55 0.28 1.68
CA HIS A 80 -11.60 0.20 0.23
C HIS A 80 -10.43 -0.66 -0.24
N LEU A 81 -10.70 -1.62 -1.11
CA LEU A 81 -9.74 -2.59 -1.63
C LEU A 81 -9.72 -2.51 -3.15
N VAL A 82 -8.53 -2.45 -3.74
CA VAL A 82 -8.29 -2.61 -5.18
C VAL A 82 -7.23 -3.68 -5.43
N TRP A 83 -7.24 -4.32 -6.60
CA TRP A 83 -6.27 -5.37 -6.94
C TRP A 83 -6.14 -5.58 -8.45
N THR A 84 -5.03 -6.18 -8.87
CA THR A 84 -4.85 -6.65 -10.25
C THR A 84 -5.68 -7.89 -10.52
N SER A 85 -6.59 -7.79 -11.50
CA SER A 85 -7.57 -8.82 -11.83
C SER A 85 -7.17 -9.76 -12.97
N SER A 86 -6.19 -9.35 -13.79
CA SER A 86 -5.56 -10.15 -14.85
C SER A 86 -4.12 -9.71 -15.11
N TRP A 87 -3.27 -10.64 -15.53
CA TRP A 87 -1.89 -10.38 -15.93
C TRP A 87 -1.79 -9.52 -17.20
N ARG A 88 -2.64 -9.75 -18.21
CA ARG A 88 -2.71 -8.93 -19.42
C ARG A 88 -4.15 -8.90 -19.94
N GLY A 89 -4.46 -7.92 -20.79
CA GLY A 89 -5.74 -7.84 -21.52
C GLY A 89 -6.87 -7.13 -20.77
N ASP A 90 -6.78 -6.99 -19.46
CA ASP A 90 -7.68 -6.11 -18.70
C ASP A 90 -7.25 -4.64 -18.83
N LYS A 91 -8.26 -3.76 -18.96
CA LYS A 91 -8.11 -2.28 -18.99
C LYS A 91 -8.50 -1.63 -17.67
N GLY A 92 -8.47 -2.40 -16.60
CA GLY A 92 -8.99 -2.01 -15.30
C GLY A 92 -8.49 -2.90 -14.18
N PHE A 93 -8.98 -2.64 -12.99
CA PHE A 93 -8.67 -3.39 -11.78
C PHE A 93 -9.95 -3.76 -11.04
N GLY A 94 -9.84 -4.74 -10.13
CA GLY A 94 -10.95 -5.09 -9.25
C GLY A 94 -11.10 -4.10 -8.09
N TYR A 95 -12.33 -3.90 -7.63
CA TYR A 95 -12.67 -3.08 -6.48
C TYR A 95 -13.73 -3.76 -5.59
N ALA A 96 -13.58 -3.63 -4.28
CA ALA A 96 -14.58 -3.96 -3.29
C ALA A 96 -14.39 -3.10 -2.03
N SER A 97 -15.42 -3.06 -1.17
CA SER A 97 -15.35 -2.34 0.09
C SER A 97 -15.99 -3.13 1.23
N SER A 98 -15.58 -2.85 2.46
CA SER A 98 -16.13 -3.47 3.66
C SER A 98 -15.99 -2.56 4.88
N LYS A 99 -16.89 -2.68 5.86
CA LYS A 99 -16.77 -2.00 7.16
C LYS A 99 -16.15 -2.89 8.24
N ASP A 100 -16.11 -4.20 8.03
CA ASP A 100 -15.68 -5.17 9.03
C ASP A 100 -14.66 -6.19 8.50
N LEU A 101 -14.30 -6.11 7.21
CA LEU A 101 -13.39 -7.01 6.48
C LEU A 101 -13.88 -8.48 6.40
N ILE A 102 -15.16 -8.71 6.70
CA ILE A 102 -15.82 -10.02 6.64
C ILE A 102 -16.91 -9.98 5.58
N HIS A 103 -17.78 -8.98 5.66
CA HIS A 103 -18.85 -8.74 4.70
C HIS A 103 -18.39 -7.71 3.67
N TRP A 104 -18.22 -8.17 2.45
CA TRP A 104 -17.76 -7.33 1.34
C TRP A 104 -18.92 -6.90 0.45
N SER A 105 -18.81 -5.71 -0.13
CA SER A 105 -19.68 -5.31 -1.24
C SER A 105 -19.49 -6.24 -2.43
N ASN A 106 -20.47 -6.26 -3.34
CA ASN A 106 -20.27 -6.86 -4.66
C ASN A 106 -19.01 -6.27 -5.31
N GLN A 107 -18.23 -7.13 -5.95
CA GLN A 107 -17.03 -6.70 -6.65
C GLN A 107 -17.38 -5.91 -7.89
N GLN A 108 -16.54 -4.94 -8.22
CA GLN A 108 -16.65 -4.12 -9.41
C GLN A 108 -15.37 -4.23 -10.20
N PHE A 109 -15.48 -4.26 -11.53
CA PHE A 109 -14.36 -4.03 -12.42
C PHE A 109 -14.33 -2.54 -12.76
N ILE A 110 -13.28 -1.84 -12.33
CA ILE A 110 -13.12 -0.42 -12.58
C ILE A 110 -12.25 -0.24 -13.82
N SER A 111 -12.88 0.08 -14.95
CA SER A 111 -12.18 0.40 -16.19
C SER A 111 -11.52 1.77 -16.12
N VAL A 112 -10.18 1.82 -16.22
CA VAL A 112 -9.40 3.06 -16.18
C VAL A 112 -8.61 3.31 -17.47
N MET A 113 -8.47 2.31 -18.34
CA MET A 113 -7.69 2.39 -19.59
C MET A 113 -8.54 2.19 -20.85
N ASP A 114 -9.86 2.28 -20.78
CA ASP A 114 -10.75 2.04 -21.94
C ASP A 114 -10.47 2.99 -23.12
N LYS A 115 -10.06 4.23 -22.82
CA LYS A 115 -9.69 5.24 -23.83
C LYS A 115 -8.31 5.01 -24.43
N GLU A 116 -7.59 3.99 -23.97
CA GLU A 116 -6.22 3.66 -24.39
C GLU A 116 -6.20 2.26 -25.00
N PRO A 117 -6.57 2.12 -26.29
CA PRO A 117 -6.91 0.84 -26.89
C PRO A 117 -5.75 -0.16 -26.92
N THR A 118 -4.52 0.32 -26.97
CA THR A 118 -3.29 -0.49 -27.01
C THR A 118 -2.71 -0.78 -25.62
N THR A 119 -3.42 -0.43 -24.54
CA THR A 119 -2.98 -0.78 -23.18
C THR A 119 -2.81 -2.28 -23.03
N VAL A 120 -1.63 -2.70 -22.57
CA VAL A 120 -1.28 -4.11 -22.37
C VAL A 120 -1.84 -4.64 -21.05
N ASN A 121 -1.82 -3.81 -20.01
CA ASN A 121 -2.08 -4.21 -18.64
C ASN A 121 -2.46 -3.04 -17.71
N VAL A 122 -3.06 -3.39 -16.56
CA VAL A 122 -3.27 -2.52 -15.40
C VAL A 122 -2.81 -3.29 -14.16
N TRP A 123 -1.62 -2.97 -13.66
CA TRP A 123 -0.94 -3.71 -12.59
C TRP A 123 -0.78 -2.93 -11.30
N ALA A 124 -0.78 -3.66 -10.18
CA ALA A 124 -0.53 -3.19 -8.83
C ALA A 124 -1.19 -1.84 -8.51
N PRO A 125 -2.54 -1.75 -8.57
CA PRO A 125 -3.22 -0.53 -8.18
C PRO A 125 -2.98 -0.25 -6.69
N GLU A 126 -2.51 0.95 -6.36
CA GLU A 126 -2.26 1.40 -4.98
C GLU A 126 -3.20 2.54 -4.60
N LEU A 127 -3.78 2.46 -3.40
CA LEU A 127 -4.68 3.47 -2.84
C LEU A 127 -3.96 4.45 -1.92
N PHE A 128 -4.25 5.73 -2.11
CA PHE A 128 -3.88 6.78 -1.18
C PHE A 128 -5.09 7.69 -0.89
N TYR A 129 -5.43 7.89 0.39
CA TYR A 129 -6.45 8.87 0.75
C TYR A 129 -5.83 10.25 0.96
N ASP A 130 -6.16 11.18 0.07
CA ASP A 130 -5.80 12.58 0.19
C ASP A 130 -6.76 13.30 1.14
N ASP A 131 -6.27 13.53 2.35
CA ASP A 131 -6.96 14.24 3.43
C ASP A 131 -7.09 15.75 3.18
N VAL A 132 -6.40 16.33 2.19
CA VAL A 132 -6.55 17.75 1.84
C VAL A 132 -7.76 17.94 0.94
N GLU A 133 -7.79 17.24 -0.20
CA GLU A 133 -8.87 17.32 -1.19
C GLU A 133 -10.06 16.40 -0.90
N LYS A 134 -9.95 15.58 0.15
CA LYS A 134 -10.95 14.60 0.60
C LYS A 134 -11.34 13.64 -0.53
N GLN A 135 -10.34 13.03 -1.14
CA GLN A 135 -10.50 12.11 -2.26
C GLN A 135 -9.52 10.94 -2.15
N TYR A 136 -9.80 9.87 -2.86
CA TYR A 136 -8.89 8.76 -3.08
C TYR A 136 -8.12 8.99 -4.38
N ILE A 137 -6.81 8.81 -4.31
CA ILE A 137 -5.91 8.71 -5.45
C ILE A 137 -5.64 7.23 -5.65
N ILE A 138 -5.80 6.75 -6.87
CA ILE A 138 -5.49 5.37 -7.26
C ILE A 138 -4.41 5.44 -8.32
N ILE A 139 -3.24 4.86 -8.05
CA ILE A 139 -2.13 4.79 -9.00
C ILE A 139 -1.90 3.36 -9.45
N TRP A 140 -1.49 3.13 -10.69
CA TRP A 140 -1.20 1.79 -11.23
C TRP A 140 -0.14 1.84 -12.32
N ALA A 141 0.48 0.70 -12.59
CA ALA A 141 1.40 0.54 -13.69
C ALA A 141 0.68 0.05 -14.96
N SER A 142 0.97 0.68 -16.10
CA SER A 142 0.50 0.24 -17.41
C SER A 142 1.59 0.39 -18.45
N THR A 143 1.61 -0.55 -19.40
CA THR A 143 2.35 -0.38 -20.65
C THR A 143 1.40 0.03 -21.77
N ILE A 144 1.78 1.08 -22.51
CA ILE A 144 1.15 1.45 -23.77
C ILE A 144 2.25 1.50 -24.84
N PRO A 145 2.31 0.51 -25.74
CA PRO A 145 3.38 0.38 -26.73
C PRO A 145 3.59 1.66 -27.54
N PHE A 146 4.86 1.99 -27.78
CA PHE A 146 5.39 3.10 -28.54
C PHE A 146 5.05 4.50 -28.01
N ARG A 147 4.52 4.59 -26.78
CA ARG A 147 4.17 5.89 -26.16
C ARG A 147 5.36 6.62 -25.56
N PHE A 148 6.32 5.87 -25.05
CA PHE A 148 7.48 6.39 -24.36
C PHE A 148 8.72 5.58 -24.76
N PRO A 149 9.94 6.13 -24.60
CA PRO A 149 11.16 5.37 -24.86
C PRO A 149 11.19 4.07 -24.04
N LYS A 150 11.39 2.92 -24.70
CA LYS A 150 11.47 1.62 -24.01
C LYS A 150 12.76 1.42 -23.21
N GLY A 151 13.83 2.13 -23.56
CA GLY A 151 15.16 1.87 -23.01
C GLY A 151 15.58 0.43 -23.29
N GLU A 152 15.96 -0.28 -22.22
CA GLU A 152 16.35 -1.70 -22.28
C GLU A 152 15.15 -2.68 -22.28
N GLU A 153 13.92 -2.19 -22.08
CA GLU A 153 12.74 -3.05 -22.02
C GLU A 153 12.17 -3.36 -23.41
N GLU A 154 11.31 -4.38 -23.45
CA GLU A 154 10.44 -4.65 -24.60
C GLU A 154 9.31 -3.62 -24.68
N GLU A 155 8.81 -3.38 -25.90
CA GLU A 155 7.80 -2.35 -26.14
C GLU A 155 6.46 -2.63 -25.43
N GLU A 156 6.15 -3.91 -25.21
CA GLU A 156 4.98 -4.34 -24.45
C GLU A 156 5.30 -4.62 -22.97
N ASN A 157 6.43 -4.13 -22.45
CA ASN A 157 6.85 -4.33 -21.06
C ASN A 157 7.53 -3.09 -20.42
N ASN A 158 7.34 -1.89 -20.97
CA ASN A 158 8.00 -0.66 -20.54
C ASN A 158 7.08 0.27 -19.72
N HIS A 159 6.66 -0.18 -18.54
CA HIS A 159 5.62 0.44 -17.71
C HIS A 159 5.87 1.89 -17.29
N ARG A 160 4.79 2.68 -17.27
CA ARG A 160 4.70 3.98 -16.59
C ARG A 160 3.60 3.92 -15.54
N MET A 161 3.66 4.81 -14.56
CA MET A 161 2.57 4.94 -13.59
C MET A 161 1.52 5.91 -14.09
N TYR A 162 0.27 5.56 -13.89
CA TYR A 162 -0.91 6.36 -14.19
C TYR A 162 -1.74 6.54 -12.93
N TYR A 163 -2.67 7.50 -12.96
CA TYR A 163 -3.58 7.69 -11.85
C TYR A 163 -4.97 8.15 -12.30
N THR A 164 -5.92 7.92 -11.40
CA THR A 164 -7.25 8.55 -11.37
C THR A 164 -7.55 8.98 -9.94
N THR A 165 -8.57 9.81 -9.77
CA THR A 165 -9.09 10.18 -8.46
C THR A 165 -10.59 9.94 -8.37
N THR A 166 -11.07 9.64 -7.17
CA THR A 166 -12.49 9.45 -6.88
C THR A 166 -12.82 9.89 -5.46
N LYS A 167 -14.06 10.29 -5.20
CA LYS A 167 -14.55 10.53 -3.83
C LYS A 167 -15.47 9.41 -3.32
N ASP A 168 -15.95 8.56 -4.22
CA ASP A 168 -17.08 7.65 -3.97
C ASP A 168 -16.93 6.26 -4.61
N PHE A 169 -15.83 6.02 -5.35
CA PHE A 169 -15.59 4.81 -6.14
C PHE A 169 -16.69 4.49 -7.18
N LYS A 170 -17.42 5.53 -7.61
CA LYS A 170 -18.42 5.45 -8.69
C LYS A 170 -18.05 6.39 -9.82
N THR A 171 -17.63 7.60 -9.46
CA THR A 171 -17.21 8.64 -10.39
C THR A 171 -15.69 8.79 -10.31
N PHE A 172 -15.02 8.67 -11.46
CA PHE A 172 -13.57 8.74 -11.57
C PHE A 172 -13.17 9.91 -12.46
N SER A 173 -12.11 10.62 -12.08
CA SER A 173 -11.51 11.61 -12.95
C SER A 173 -10.82 10.93 -14.15
N PRO A 174 -10.66 11.62 -15.29
CA PRO A 174 -9.95 11.05 -16.43
C PRO A 174 -8.55 10.60 -16.04
N THR A 175 -8.15 9.43 -16.53
CA THR A 175 -6.79 8.88 -16.36
C THR A 175 -5.74 9.87 -16.83
N LYS A 176 -4.69 10.01 -16.02
CA LYS A 176 -3.54 10.87 -16.31
C LYS A 176 -2.24 10.12 -16.05
N LEU A 177 -1.18 10.51 -16.75
CA LEU A 177 0.17 10.07 -16.42
C LEU A 177 0.52 10.56 -15.01
N PHE A 178 0.97 9.65 -14.15
CA PHE A 178 1.40 9.96 -12.78
C PHE A 178 2.90 10.26 -12.73
N ILE A 179 3.72 9.35 -13.27
CA ILE A 179 5.16 9.56 -13.40
C ILE A 179 5.73 8.79 -14.60
N ASP A 180 6.66 9.43 -15.30
CA ASP A 180 7.60 8.82 -16.25
C ASP A 180 9.01 9.29 -15.85
N PRO A 181 9.75 8.48 -15.07
CA PRO A 181 11.08 8.86 -14.59
C PRO A 181 12.19 8.59 -15.62
N GLY A 182 11.84 8.20 -16.84
CA GLY A 182 12.79 7.83 -17.91
C GLY A 182 13.22 6.36 -17.91
N PHE A 183 12.63 5.54 -17.04
CA PHE A 183 12.84 4.09 -16.96
C PHE A 183 11.51 3.37 -16.69
N SER A 184 11.47 2.04 -16.84
CA SER A 184 10.24 1.28 -16.56
C SER A 184 9.94 1.27 -15.07
N VAL A 185 8.82 1.85 -14.66
CA VAL A 185 8.43 1.98 -13.25
C VAL A 185 7.17 1.18 -12.96
N ILE A 186 7.17 0.45 -11.84
CA ILE A 186 5.99 -0.23 -11.28
C ILE A 186 5.96 -0.07 -9.75
N ASP A 187 4.94 -0.65 -9.12
CA ASP A 187 4.77 -0.79 -7.67
C ASP A 187 5.16 0.47 -6.87
N ALA A 188 4.33 1.51 -6.99
CA ALA A 188 4.60 2.79 -6.34
C ALA A 188 3.66 3.03 -5.16
N VAL A 189 4.17 3.66 -4.10
CA VAL A 189 3.44 4.00 -2.87
C VAL A 189 3.64 5.46 -2.52
N ILE A 190 2.54 6.20 -2.41
CA ILE A 190 2.54 7.61 -1.98
C ILE A 190 2.58 7.67 -0.46
N VAL A 191 3.56 8.39 0.09
CA VAL A 191 3.74 8.58 1.52
C VAL A 191 3.69 10.06 1.87
N LYS A 192 2.68 10.48 2.63
CA LYS A 192 2.62 11.82 3.23
C LYS A 192 3.51 11.89 4.47
N ARG A 193 4.61 12.64 4.39
CA ARG A 193 5.56 12.84 5.50
C ARG A 193 5.14 13.98 6.41
N ALA A 194 4.73 15.09 5.80
CA ALA A 194 4.18 16.27 6.45
C ALA A 194 3.20 17.00 5.51
N LYS A 195 2.75 18.20 5.92
CA LYS A 195 1.98 19.07 5.03
C LYS A 195 2.88 19.49 3.85
N ASN A 196 2.40 19.28 2.63
CA ASN A 196 3.13 19.59 1.40
C ASN A 196 4.52 18.92 1.31
N ASP A 197 4.66 17.72 1.87
CA ASP A 197 5.89 16.92 1.82
C ASP A 197 5.52 15.45 1.65
N TYR A 198 5.78 14.93 0.45
CA TYR A 198 5.45 13.60 0.02
C TYR A 198 6.70 12.89 -0.48
N ALA A 199 6.87 11.64 -0.06
CA ALA A 199 7.77 10.70 -0.70
C ALA A 199 6.96 9.74 -1.58
N LEU A 200 7.53 9.31 -2.69
CA LEU A 200 7.06 8.20 -3.50
C LEU A 200 8.10 7.10 -3.37
N VAL A 201 7.72 5.96 -2.80
CA VAL A 201 8.53 4.73 -2.93
C VAL A 201 8.11 4.07 -4.23
N LEU A 202 9.07 3.65 -5.06
CA LEU A 202 8.79 3.09 -6.38
C LEU A 202 9.82 2.04 -6.77
N LYS A 203 9.42 1.09 -7.61
CA LYS A 203 10.32 0.11 -8.20
C LYS A 203 10.82 0.56 -9.56
N ASP A 204 12.13 0.52 -9.77
CA ASP A 204 12.72 0.49 -11.10
C ASP A 204 12.65 -0.95 -11.63
N ASN A 205 11.76 -1.19 -12.59
CA ASN A 205 11.53 -2.50 -13.16
C ASN A 205 12.44 -2.83 -14.35
N THR A 206 13.30 -1.90 -14.76
CA THR A 206 14.23 -2.10 -15.86
C THR A 206 15.13 -3.29 -15.57
N ARG A 207 15.31 -4.22 -16.51
CA ARG A 207 16.34 -5.27 -16.43
C ARG A 207 17.66 -4.65 -16.90
N PRO A 208 18.54 -4.19 -16.00
CA PRO A 208 19.03 -5.03 -14.90
C PRO A 208 18.79 -4.51 -13.48
N GLU A 209 18.16 -3.37 -13.26
CA GLU A 209 17.99 -2.71 -11.96
C GLU A 209 17.12 -3.55 -11.00
N ARG A 210 15.80 -3.58 -11.20
CA ARG A 210 14.86 -4.40 -10.39
C ARG A 210 15.00 -4.14 -8.88
N ASP A 211 15.09 -2.88 -8.53
CA ASP A 211 15.34 -2.37 -7.17
C ASP A 211 14.35 -1.27 -6.81
N LEU A 212 14.40 -0.82 -5.54
CA LEU A 212 13.54 0.23 -5.03
C LEU A 212 14.29 1.56 -4.90
N LYS A 213 13.58 2.63 -5.29
CA LYS A 213 14.03 4.02 -5.25
C LYS A 213 13.01 4.88 -4.52
N VAL A 214 13.37 6.13 -4.23
CA VAL A 214 12.47 7.14 -3.67
C VAL A 214 12.51 8.40 -4.52
N ALA A 215 11.36 9.06 -4.69
CA ALA A 215 11.26 10.41 -5.23
C ALA A 215 10.44 11.31 -4.29
N PHE A 216 10.49 12.63 -4.49
CA PHE A 216 9.85 13.60 -3.59
C PHE A 216 8.98 14.62 -4.32
N ALA A 217 7.89 15.05 -3.68
CA ALA A 217 6.99 16.09 -4.18
C ALA A 217 6.39 16.91 -3.02
N ASP A 218 5.85 18.08 -3.36
CA ASP A 218 5.05 18.91 -2.45
C ASP A 218 3.54 18.67 -2.57
N ASN A 219 3.12 17.83 -3.52
CA ASN A 219 1.73 17.46 -3.79
C ASN A 219 1.63 15.94 -3.99
N PRO A 220 0.55 15.26 -3.52
CA PRO A 220 0.43 13.81 -3.66
C PRO A 220 0.34 13.35 -5.12
N LEU A 221 -0.12 14.21 -6.03
CA LEU A 221 -0.18 13.97 -7.48
C LEU A 221 1.11 14.34 -8.23
N GLY A 222 2.15 14.75 -7.49
CA GLY A 222 3.42 15.18 -8.08
C GLY A 222 3.42 16.64 -8.59
N PRO A 223 4.41 17.01 -9.42
CA PRO A 223 5.43 16.14 -9.99
C PRO A 223 6.44 15.65 -8.94
N TYR A 224 6.67 14.34 -8.91
CA TYR A 224 7.75 13.75 -8.13
C TYR A 224 9.10 13.94 -8.83
N LYS A 225 10.09 14.42 -8.08
CA LYS A 225 11.43 14.76 -8.57
C LYS A 225 12.50 14.09 -7.71
N ASN A 226 13.75 14.20 -8.14
CA ASN A 226 14.92 13.71 -7.41
C ASN A 226 14.82 12.21 -7.09
N VAL A 227 14.53 11.40 -8.11
CA VAL A 227 14.57 9.93 -7.96
C VAL A 227 15.96 9.54 -7.45
N SER A 228 16.00 8.83 -6.33
CA SER A 228 17.22 8.47 -5.64
C SER A 228 18.00 7.37 -6.38
N ALA A 229 19.25 7.16 -5.96
CA ALA A 229 19.90 5.87 -6.14
C ALA A 229 19.08 4.74 -5.46
N PRO A 230 19.24 3.48 -5.88
CA PRO A 230 18.58 2.36 -5.20
C PRO A 230 19.01 2.24 -3.74
N TYR A 231 18.06 1.91 -2.86
CA TYR A 231 18.33 1.64 -1.45
C TYR A 231 18.16 0.15 -1.07
N THR A 232 17.71 -0.68 -2.01
CA THR A 232 17.66 -2.13 -1.88
C THR A 232 18.66 -2.80 -2.82
N LYS A 233 18.89 -4.09 -2.58
CA LYS A 233 19.48 -4.94 -3.60
C LYS A 233 18.51 -5.12 -4.77
N LYS A 234 19.03 -5.67 -5.87
CA LYS A 234 18.23 -6.11 -7.01
C LYS A 234 17.29 -7.25 -6.61
N PHE A 235 16.28 -7.47 -7.45
CA PHE A 235 15.26 -8.49 -7.27
C PHE A 235 14.35 -8.24 -6.06
N THR A 236 13.97 -6.97 -5.88
CA THR A 236 12.99 -6.53 -4.88
C THR A 236 11.79 -5.87 -5.53
N GLU A 237 10.60 -6.05 -4.96
CA GLU A 237 9.36 -5.46 -5.47
C GLU A 237 8.27 -5.27 -4.42
N GLY A 238 7.14 -4.71 -4.86
CA GLY A 238 5.95 -4.56 -4.02
C GLY A 238 6.19 -3.84 -2.69
N PRO A 239 6.74 -2.61 -2.70
CA PRO A 239 6.97 -1.90 -1.46
C PRO A 239 5.67 -1.61 -0.73
N THR A 240 5.73 -1.58 0.59
CA THR A 240 4.67 -1.05 1.44
C THR A 240 5.25 -0.33 2.63
N VAL A 241 4.64 0.79 3.01
CA VAL A 241 5.24 1.73 3.97
C VAL A 241 4.35 1.90 5.18
N VAL A 242 4.90 1.71 6.37
CA VAL A 242 4.19 1.88 7.63
C VAL A 242 4.92 2.84 8.55
N LYS A 243 4.18 3.84 9.07
CA LYS A 243 4.71 4.78 10.07
C LYS A 243 4.72 4.12 11.44
N VAL A 244 5.91 4.00 12.02
CA VAL A 244 6.15 3.51 13.39
C VAL A 244 6.49 4.68 14.32
N LYS A 245 6.78 4.39 15.59
CA LYS A 245 7.05 5.43 16.60
C LYS A 245 8.19 6.36 16.18
N ASP A 246 9.29 5.78 15.72
CA ASP A 246 10.56 6.47 15.47
C ASP A 246 10.94 6.48 13.97
N GLY A 247 9.95 6.69 13.09
CA GLY A 247 10.16 6.79 11.64
C GLY A 247 9.18 5.91 10.85
N TRP A 248 9.70 5.26 9.83
CA TRP A 248 8.95 4.38 8.92
C TRP A 248 9.69 3.06 8.73
N LEU A 249 8.92 2.00 8.52
CA LEU A 249 9.39 0.76 7.90
C LEU A 249 8.93 0.74 6.46
N ILE A 250 9.81 0.32 5.57
CA ILE A 250 9.47 -0.01 4.17
C ILE A 250 9.72 -1.49 3.99
N TYR A 251 8.64 -2.26 3.81
CA TYR A 251 8.68 -3.68 3.50
C TYR A 251 8.68 -3.88 1.98
N PHE A 252 9.26 -4.99 1.52
CA PHE A 252 9.29 -5.36 0.10
C PHE A 252 9.48 -6.87 -0.08
N ASP A 253 8.92 -7.44 -1.15
CA ASP A 253 9.14 -8.83 -1.54
C ASP A 253 10.54 -8.97 -2.16
N SER A 254 11.40 -9.76 -1.53
CA SER A 254 12.71 -10.15 -2.05
C SER A 254 12.58 -11.51 -2.72
N TYR A 255 12.12 -11.51 -3.98
CA TYR A 255 11.63 -12.73 -4.61
C TYR A 255 12.72 -13.75 -4.95
N ASP A 256 13.98 -13.35 -5.05
CA ASP A 256 15.12 -14.29 -5.14
C ASP A 256 15.35 -15.03 -3.80
N ASP A 257 15.16 -14.34 -2.68
CA ASP A 257 15.27 -14.92 -1.34
C ASP A 257 13.97 -15.64 -0.92
N LYS A 258 12.88 -15.44 -1.67
CA LYS A 258 11.54 -15.96 -1.38
C LYS A 258 11.04 -15.54 0.01
N SER A 259 11.35 -14.30 0.40
CA SER A 259 10.99 -13.73 1.71
C SER A 259 10.74 -12.23 1.62
N TYR A 260 10.09 -11.66 2.63
CA TYR A 260 10.01 -10.22 2.79
C TYR A 260 11.29 -9.67 3.42
N GLY A 261 11.78 -8.56 2.86
CA GLY A 261 12.77 -7.70 3.48
C GLY A 261 12.15 -6.42 4.01
N ALA A 262 12.88 -5.71 4.87
CA ALA A 262 12.51 -4.36 5.30
C ALA A 262 13.72 -3.47 5.59
N VAL A 263 13.50 -2.17 5.43
CA VAL A 263 14.41 -1.11 5.89
C VAL A 263 13.68 -0.14 6.81
N LYS A 264 14.42 0.46 7.76
CA LYS A 264 13.99 1.61 8.56
C LYS A 264 14.48 2.90 7.92
N THR A 265 13.67 3.95 8.00
CA THR A 265 14.08 5.31 7.62
C THR A 265 13.37 6.36 8.46
N LYS A 266 13.98 7.54 8.60
CA LYS A 266 13.38 8.73 9.20
C LYS A 266 13.16 9.87 8.20
N ASP A 267 13.72 9.77 7.00
CA ASP A 267 13.77 10.85 6.03
C ASP A 267 13.56 10.40 4.58
N PHE A 268 13.51 9.08 4.34
CA PHE A 268 13.50 8.45 3.01
C PHE A 268 14.74 8.78 2.16
N ILE A 269 15.85 9.11 2.84
CA ILE A 269 17.16 9.39 2.24
C ILE A 269 18.18 8.39 2.82
N THR A 270 18.12 8.16 4.13
CA THR A 270 18.95 7.19 4.85
C THR A 270 18.12 5.97 5.22
N PHE A 271 18.70 4.78 4.97
CA PHE A 271 18.03 3.50 5.15
C PHE A 271 18.91 2.56 5.98
N GLU A 272 18.32 1.96 7.00
CA GLU A 272 18.96 0.94 7.83
C GLU A 272 18.28 -0.41 7.57
N ASP A 273 19.07 -1.47 7.35
CA ASP A 273 18.54 -2.83 7.26
C ASP A 273 17.75 -3.19 8.52
N ALA A 274 16.57 -3.79 8.34
CA ALA A 274 15.70 -4.23 9.42
C ALA A 274 15.32 -5.71 9.29
N ASN A 275 16.01 -6.48 8.46
CA ASN A 275 15.64 -7.85 8.14
C ASN A 275 15.66 -8.76 9.38
N ALA A 276 16.62 -8.54 10.29
CA ALA A 276 16.72 -9.28 11.54
C ALA A 276 15.65 -8.90 12.59
N GLU A 277 14.94 -7.79 12.39
CA GLU A 277 13.91 -7.27 13.31
C GLU A 277 12.49 -7.67 12.91
N ILE A 278 12.30 -8.20 11.69
CA ILE A 278 10.99 -8.51 11.15
C ILE A 278 10.74 -10.01 11.07
N SER A 279 9.47 -10.39 11.10
CA SER A 279 9.04 -11.76 10.81
C SER A 279 7.75 -11.70 10.00
N VAL A 280 7.81 -12.18 8.75
CA VAL A 280 6.64 -12.32 7.87
C VAL A 280 6.47 -13.81 7.51
N PRO A 281 5.28 -14.39 7.73
CA PRO A 281 4.96 -15.74 7.27
C PRO A 281 5.27 -15.95 5.79
N LEU A 282 5.79 -17.13 5.45
CA LEU A 282 6.16 -17.50 4.09
C LEU A 282 4.97 -17.51 3.13
N ASN A 283 5.25 -17.43 1.83
CA ASN A 283 4.30 -17.47 0.71
C ASN A 283 3.36 -16.26 0.57
N HIS A 284 3.38 -15.32 1.52
CA HIS A 284 2.75 -14.02 1.38
C HIS A 284 3.56 -13.14 0.42
N LYS A 285 2.86 -12.38 -0.43
CA LYS A 285 3.44 -11.50 -1.47
C LYS A 285 2.81 -10.10 -1.41
N HIS A 286 3.23 -9.23 -2.33
CA HIS A 286 2.90 -7.81 -2.42
C HIS A 286 1.46 -7.46 -1.98
N GLY A 287 1.37 -6.50 -1.07
CA GLY A 287 0.13 -5.82 -0.66
C GLY A 287 0.44 -4.61 0.22
N THR A 288 -0.56 -4.08 0.93
CA THR A 288 -0.49 -2.80 1.65
C THR A 288 -0.68 -2.99 3.16
N ILE A 289 0.10 -2.25 3.95
CA ILE A 289 -0.05 -2.21 5.42
C ILE A 289 -0.99 -1.08 5.80
N VAL A 290 -2.07 -1.41 6.53
CA VAL A 290 -3.08 -0.47 6.99
C VAL A 290 -3.11 -0.42 8.52
N PRO A 291 -2.90 0.75 9.15
CA PRO A 291 -3.04 0.89 10.60
C PRO A 291 -4.52 0.80 11.01
N VAL A 292 -4.81 0.06 12.06
CA VAL A 292 -6.14 -0.10 12.66
C VAL A 292 -6.07 0.04 14.19
N SER A 293 -7.22 0.16 14.85
CA SER A 293 -7.22 0.10 16.32
C SER A 293 -7.02 -1.35 16.82
N LYS A 294 -6.36 -1.53 17.95
CA LYS A 294 -6.26 -2.82 18.65
C LYS A 294 -7.65 -3.43 18.93
N SER A 295 -8.63 -2.57 19.23
CA SER A 295 -10.02 -3.01 19.44
C SER A 295 -10.65 -3.60 18.18
N PHE A 296 -10.37 -3.02 17.01
CA PHE A 296 -10.84 -3.52 15.72
C PHE A 296 -10.21 -4.87 15.41
N LEU A 297 -8.87 -4.97 15.52
CA LEU A 297 -8.16 -6.24 15.31
C LEU A 297 -8.70 -7.34 16.23
N LYS A 298 -8.92 -7.05 17.52
CA LYS A 298 -9.48 -8.02 18.46
C LYS A 298 -10.87 -8.52 18.03
N ARG A 299 -11.75 -7.62 17.58
CA ARG A 299 -13.08 -7.99 17.07
C ARG A 299 -12.98 -8.84 15.80
N LEU A 300 -12.15 -8.42 14.85
CA LEU A 300 -11.92 -9.16 13.60
C LEU A 300 -11.42 -10.59 13.88
N LYS A 301 -10.40 -10.74 14.73
CA LYS A 301 -9.89 -12.07 15.15
C LYS A 301 -10.98 -12.94 15.77
N LYS A 302 -11.81 -12.37 16.65
CA LYS A 302 -12.90 -13.11 17.29
C LYS A 302 -13.93 -13.59 16.26
N ASN A 303 -14.33 -12.71 15.36
CA ASN A 303 -15.34 -13.02 14.35
C ASN A 303 -14.84 -14.07 13.36
N LEU A 304 -13.58 -14.01 12.92
CA LEU A 304 -12.98 -15.01 12.02
C LEU A 304 -12.73 -16.37 12.69
N ALA A 305 -12.59 -16.42 14.01
CA ALA A 305 -12.45 -17.66 14.76
C ALA A 305 -13.80 -18.34 15.06
N THR A 306 -14.92 -17.67 14.78
CA THR A 306 -16.26 -18.22 14.96
C THR A 306 -16.72 -18.79 13.62
N PRO A 307 -17.01 -20.11 13.52
CA PRO A 307 -17.36 -20.76 12.26
C PRO A 307 -18.64 -20.24 11.60
#